data_AF-A0A7S1AXD2-F1
#
_entry.id   AF-A0A7S1AXD2-F1
#
_cell.length_a   1.000
_cell.length_b   1.000
_cell.length_c   1.000
_cell.angle_alpha   90.00
_cell.angle_beta   90.00
_cell.angle_gamma   90.00
#
_symmetry.space_group_name_H-M   'P 1'
#
loop_
_entity.id
_entity.type
_entity.pdbx_description
1 polymer ?
#
loop_
_entity_poly.entity_id
_entity_poly.type
_entity_poly.pdbx_seq_one_letter_code
_entity_poly.pdbx_strand_id
1 'polypeptide(L)'
;ASAEALDAKAVSAFDVERSDLATNIDALTRAIAALEKGVAGSSFLQSGVGSAIRKVAMSSNRVSDDDRSTLLSFLSGGNSQGYAPQSGEIIGILKQLKDSMSADLADAQKAEAERKADQAALVA
;
A
#
# COMPACT_ATOMS: atom_id res chain seq x y z
N ALA A 1 -1.32 7.63 -31.68
CA ALA A 1 -0.07 7.92 -30.93
C ALA A 1 1.08 7.19 -31.63
N SER A 2 2.27 7.77 -31.71
CA SER A 2 3.48 7.08 -32.20
C SER A 2 3.97 6.06 -31.18
N ALA A 3 4.81 5.10 -31.60
CA ALA A 3 5.39 4.09 -30.71
C ALA A 3 6.19 4.74 -29.56
N GLU A 4 6.96 5.78 -29.84
CA GLU A 4 7.70 6.56 -28.84
C GLU A 4 6.77 7.26 -27.83
N ALA A 5 5.65 7.80 -28.28
CA ALA A 5 4.67 8.44 -27.40
C ALA A 5 3.94 7.43 -26.51
N LEU A 6 3.74 6.19 -26.97
CA LEU A 6 3.17 5.12 -26.18
C LEU A 6 4.16 4.60 -25.12
N ASP A 7 5.44 4.48 -25.47
CA ASP A 7 6.48 4.06 -24.53
C ASP A 7 6.72 5.11 -23.44
N ALA A 8 6.85 6.39 -23.81
CA ALA A 8 6.97 7.47 -22.84
C ALA A 8 5.76 7.51 -21.86
N LYS A 9 4.55 7.23 -22.37
CA LYS A 9 3.36 7.11 -21.52
C LYS A 9 3.42 5.89 -20.59
N ALA A 10 3.91 4.74 -21.07
CA ALA A 10 4.07 3.53 -20.27
C ALA A 10 5.11 3.72 -19.16
N VAL A 11 6.27 4.32 -19.48
CA VAL A 11 7.32 4.66 -18.50
C VAL A 11 6.76 5.62 -17.44
N SER A 12 6.07 6.68 -17.86
CA SER A 12 5.50 7.64 -16.91
C SER A 12 4.42 7.00 -16.02
N ALA A 13 3.60 6.09 -16.55
CA ALA A 13 2.60 5.38 -15.76
C ALA A 13 3.28 4.44 -14.74
N PHE A 14 4.31 3.70 -15.16
CA PHE A 14 5.11 2.86 -14.28
C PHE A 14 5.78 3.67 -13.16
N ASP A 15 6.38 4.82 -13.48
CA ASP A 15 7.06 5.65 -12.48
C ASP A 15 6.09 6.17 -11.41
N VAL A 16 4.88 6.56 -11.81
CA VAL A 16 3.81 6.96 -10.88
C VAL A 16 3.40 5.78 -10.01
N GLU A 17 3.08 4.64 -10.62
CA GLU A 17 2.66 3.43 -9.89
C GLU A 17 3.73 2.93 -8.91
N ARG A 18 4.99 2.87 -9.36
CA ARG A 18 6.15 2.49 -8.54
C ARG A 18 6.32 3.45 -7.36
N SER A 19 6.19 4.75 -7.59
CA SER A 19 6.33 5.77 -6.54
C SER A 19 5.22 5.67 -5.50
N ASP A 20 3.99 5.46 -5.93
CA ASP A 20 2.83 5.32 -5.06
C ASP A 20 2.91 4.05 -4.22
N LEU A 21 3.25 2.91 -4.84
CA LEU A 21 3.48 1.64 -4.14
C LEU A 21 4.60 1.78 -3.11
N ALA A 22 5.76 2.34 -3.48
CA ALA A 22 6.88 2.51 -2.56
C ALA A 22 6.52 3.40 -1.36
N THR A 23 5.81 4.50 -1.60
CA THR A 23 5.35 5.41 -0.54
C THR A 23 4.37 4.71 0.41
N ASN A 24 3.43 3.93 -0.13
CA ASN A 24 2.47 3.18 0.66
C ASN A 24 3.14 2.07 1.48
N ILE A 25 4.12 1.35 0.92
CA ILE A 25 4.89 0.31 1.62
C ILE A 25 5.70 0.91 2.78
N ASP A 26 6.33 2.08 2.61
CA ASP A 26 7.03 2.78 3.70
C ASP A 26 6.05 3.20 4.80
N ALA A 27 4.89 3.76 4.44
CA ALA A 27 3.85 4.11 5.40
C ALA A 27 3.35 2.90 6.20
N LEU A 28 3.11 1.76 5.54
CA LEU A 28 2.73 0.50 6.18
C LEU A 28 3.82 -0.01 7.12
N THR A 29 5.08 0.03 6.68
CA THR A 29 6.24 -0.38 7.50
C THR A 29 6.33 0.44 8.78
N ARG A 30 6.17 1.77 8.69
CA ARG A 30 6.17 2.65 9.86
C ARG A 30 4.97 2.41 10.78
N ALA A 31 3.80 2.13 10.21
CA ALA A 31 2.60 1.81 10.98
C ALA A 31 2.74 0.53 11.78
N ILE A 32 3.20 -0.54 11.14
CA ILE A 32 3.48 -1.83 11.78
C ILE A 32 4.46 -1.61 12.93
N ALA A 33 5.59 -0.93 12.69
CA ALA A 33 6.59 -0.69 13.71
C ALA A 33 6.06 0.17 14.89
N ALA A 34 5.20 1.15 14.64
CA ALA A 34 4.58 1.96 15.68
C ALA A 34 3.63 1.12 16.55
N LEU A 35 2.78 0.30 15.91
CA LEU A 35 1.84 -0.58 16.61
C LEU A 35 2.54 -1.68 17.41
N GLU A 36 3.62 -2.27 16.87
CA GLU A 36 4.47 -3.24 17.58
C GLU A 36 5.16 -2.63 18.81
N LYS A 37 5.45 -1.32 18.78
CA LYS A 37 5.96 -0.55 19.93
C LYS A 37 4.87 -0.11 20.91
N GLY A 38 3.61 -0.50 20.69
CA GLY A 38 2.48 -0.12 21.53
C GLY A 38 1.97 1.30 21.30
N VAL A 39 2.40 1.97 20.22
CA VAL A 39 1.86 3.27 19.83
C VAL A 39 0.48 3.03 19.18
N ALA A 40 -0.56 3.08 20.01
CA ALA A 40 -1.95 2.87 19.61
C ALA A 40 -2.84 4.05 20.06
N GLY A 41 -4.09 4.07 19.58
CA GLY A 41 -5.09 5.06 19.98
C GLY A 41 -4.89 6.43 19.34
N SER A 42 -5.45 7.47 19.96
CA SER A 42 -5.63 8.81 19.36
C SER A 42 -4.33 9.45 18.84
N SER A 43 -3.19 9.20 19.50
CA SER A 43 -1.88 9.68 19.05
C SER A 43 -1.43 9.04 17.74
N PHE A 44 -1.62 7.73 17.59
CA PHE A 44 -1.38 7.02 16.33
C PHE A 44 -2.32 7.51 15.23
N LEU A 45 -3.62 7.66 15.56
CA LEU A 45 -4.65 8.07 14.61
C LEU A 45 -4.47 9.49 14.07
N GLN A 46 -3.94 10.40 14.89
CA GLN A 46 -3.62 11.78 14.50
C GLN A 46 -2.23 11.91 13.86
N SER A 47 -1.39 10.87 13.94
CA SER A 47 -0.08 10.89 13.31
C SER A 47 -0.17 10.85 11.78
N GLY A 48 0.88 11.32 11.10
CA GLY A 48 1.01 11.19 9.65
C GLY A 48 0.88 9.75 9.17
N VAL A 49 1.33 8.79 9.99
CA VAL A 49 1.22 7.35 9.73
C VAL A 49 -0.23 6.87 9.76
N GLY A 50 -1.02 7.30 10.74
CA GLY A 50 -2.46 6.99 10.81
C GLY A 50 -3.24 7.54 9.62
N SER A 51 -2.88 8.74 9.15
CA SER A 51 -3.48 9.35 7.95
C SER A 51 -3.15 8.58 6.66
N ALA A 52 -1.92 8.07 6.55
CA ALA A 52 -1.48 7.29 5.40
C ALA A 52 -2.18 5.92 5.37
N ILE A 53 -2.28 5.24 6.52
CA ILE A 53 -3.01 3.96 6.64
C ILE A 53 -4.48 4.11 6.24
N ARG A 54 -5.12 5.22 6.62
CA ARG A 54 -6.50 5.52 6.18
C ARG A 54 -6.62 5.61 4.66
N LYS A 55 -5.70 6.32 4.01
CA LYS A 55 -5.67 6.41 2.54
C LYS A 55 -5.46 5.04 1.90
N VAL A 56 -4.52 4.25 2.41
CA VAL A 56 -4.27 2.90 1.89
C VAL A 56 -5.49 2.00 2.10
N ALA A 57 -6.13 2.00 3.27
CA ALA A 57 -7.33 1.17 3.54
C ALA A 57 -8.52 1.55 2.64
N MET A 58 -8.69 2.84 2.34
CA MET A 58 -9.73 3.33 1.42
C MET A 58 -9.44 3.01 -0.04
N SER A 59 -8.17 3.04 -0.44
CA SER A 59 -7.76 2.82 -1.84
C SER A 59 -7.46 1.36 -2.17
N SER A 60 -7.18 0.54 -1.16
CA SER A 60 -6.72 -0.83 -1.37
C SER A 60 -7.91 -1.76 -1.54
N ASN A 61 -8.12 -2.27 -2.76
CA ASN A 61 -8.98 -3.42 -3.03
C ASN A 61 -8.31 -4.78 -2.71
N ARG A 62 -7.14 -4.74 -2.06
CA ARG A 62 -6.28 -5.91 -1.79
C ARG A 62 -6.53 -6.53 -0.42
N VAL A 63 -7.30 -5.87 0.45
CA VAL A 63 -7.76 -6.39 1.74
C VAL A 63 -9.17 -6.93 1.58
N SER A 64 -9.48 -8.01 2.30
CA SER A 64 -10.86 -8.51 2.37
C SER A 64 -11.78 -7.42 2.94
N ASP A 65 -13.08 -7.48 2.62
CA ASP A 65 -14.03 -6.50 3.18
C ASP A 65 -14.08 -6.58 4.71
N ASP A 66 -13.87 -7.76 5.29
CA ASP A 66 -13.76 -7.96 6.73
C ASP A 66 -12.52 -7.24 7.31
N ASP A 67 -11.34 -7.44 6.70
CA ASP A 67 -10.10 -6.78 7.14
C ASP A 67 -10.17 -5.26 6.98
N ARG A 68 -10.77 -4.79 5.88
CA ARG A 68 -11.01 -3.37 5.65
C ARG A 68 -11.96 -2.80 6.70
N SER A 69 -13.04 -3.50 7.03
CA SER A 69 -13.97 -3.11 8.08
C SER A 69 -13.27 -3.03 9.45
N THR A 70 -12.42 -4.00 9.77
CA THR A 70 -11.62 -4.03 10.99
C THR A 70 -10.63 -2.87 11.05
N LEU A 71 -9.92 -2.57 9.96
CA LEU A 71 -9.04 -1.41 9.85
C LEU A 71 -9.78 -0.08 10.00
N LEU A 72 -10.92 0.08 9.33
CA LEU A 72 -11.71 1.31 9.40
C LEU A 72 -12.30 1.51 10.80
N SER A 73 -12.72 0.45 11.47
CA SER A 73 -13.20 0.48 12.85
C SER A 73 -12.10 0.93 13.82
N PHE A 74 -10.87 0.39 13.65
CA PHE A 74 -9.70 0.85 14.40
C PHE A 74 -9.38 2.33 14.13
N LEU A 75 -9.39 2.74 12.86
CA LEU A 75 -9.08 4.11 12.43
C LEU A 75 -10.13 5.14 12.83
N SER A 76 -11.38 4.73 13.03
CA SER A 76 -12.46 5.59 13.52
C SER A 76 -12.36 5.88 15.02
N GLY A 77 -11.32 5.38 15.69
CA GLY A 77 -11.14 5.54 17.13
C GLY A 77 -12.18 4.77 17.92
N GLY A 78 -12.50 3.55 17.48
CA GLY A 78 -13.57 2.70 18.02
C GLY A 78 -13.55 2.57 19.54
N ASN A 79 -14.24 3.49 20.21
CA ASN A 79 -14.81 3.38 21.54
C ASN A 79 -16.18 2.69 21.48
N SER A 80 -16.47 1.94 20.41
CA SER A 80 -17.69 1.14 20.31
C SER A 80 -17.61 0.02 21.35
N GLN A 81 -18.31 0.24 22.45
CA GLN A 81 -18.49 -0.65 23.59
C GLN A 81 -18.61 -2.12 23.14
N GLY A 82 -17.52 -2.88 23.22
CA GLY A 82 -17.52 -4.34 23.06
C GLY A 82 -16.44 -4.96 22.16
N TYR A 83 -15.87 -4.24 21.19
CA TYR A 83 -14.87 -4.81 20.28
C TYR A 83 -13.77 -3.78 19.94
N ALA A 84 -12.77 -3.66 20.81
CA ALA A 84 -11.52 -3.01 20.44
C ALA A 84 -10.68 -4.06 19.71
N PRO A 85 -10.42 -3.95 18.39
CA PRO A 85 -9.58 -4.91 17.70
C PRO A 85 -8.23 -4.98 18.41
N GLN A 86 -7.77 -6.19 18.74
CA GLN A 86 -6.47 -6.35 19.36
C GLN A 86 -5.41 -5.81 18.40
N SER A 87 -4.46 -5.02 18.91
CA SER A 87 -3.40 -4.44 18.09
C SER A 87 -2.67 -5.49 17.24
N GLY A 88 -2.61 -6.75 17.69
CA GLY A 88 -2.06 -7.87 16.92
C GLY A 88 -2.80 -8.22 15.63
N GLU A 89 -4.14 -8.16 15.63
CA GLU A 89 -4.95 -8.41 14.43
C GLU A 89 -4.74 -7.30 13.39
N ILE A 90 -4.76 -6.04 13.84
CA ILE A 90 -4.45 -4.88 12.98
C ILE A 90 -3.05 -4.99 12.39
N ILE A 91 -2.04 -5.37 13.20
CA ILE A 91 -0.68 -5.59 12.70
C ILE A 91 -0.66 -6.70 11.64
N GLY A 92 -1.41 -7.78 11.82
CA GLY A 92 -1.53 -8.88 10.85
C GLY A 92 -2.08 -8.39 9.50
N ILE A 93 -3.19 -7.67 9.54
CA ILE A 93 -3.82 -7.11 8.33
C ILE A 93 -2.85 -6.16 7.61
N LEU A 94 -2.17 -5.27 8.36
CA LEU A 94 -1.22 -4.33 7.77
C LEU A 94 0.00 -5.04 7.15
N LYS A 95 0.46 -6.15 7.73
CA LYS A 95 1.53 -6.98 7.17
C LYS A 95 1.10 -7.64 5.87
N GLN A 96 -0.08 -8.26 5.84
CA GLN A 96 -0.62 -8.87 4.62
C GLN A 96 -0.75 -7.84 3.50
N LEU A 97 -1.30 -6.66 3.82
CA LEU A 97 -1.43 -5.57 2.87
C LEU A 97 -0.07 -5.07 2.35
N LYS A 98 0.93 -4.94 3.23
CA LYS A 98 2.30 -4.59 2.85
C LYS A 98 2.91 -5.62 1.91
N ASP A 99 2.73 -6.90 2.21
CA ASP A 99 3.32 -7.98 1.43
C ASP A 99 2.67 -8.08 0.05
N SER A 100 1.33 -7.91 -0.04
CA SER A 100 0.64 -7.79 -1.32
C SER A 100 1.12 -6.60 -2.15
N MET A 101 1.25 -5.42 -1.55
CA MET A 101 1.77 -4.23 -2.28
C MET A 101 3.24 -4.39 -2.68
N SER A 102 4.04 -5.10 -1.89
CA SER A 102 5.43 -5.41 -2.22
C SER A 102 5.52 -6.37 -3.40
N ALA A 103 4.61 -7.35 -3.49
CA ALA A 103 4.50 -8.22 -4.66
C ALA A 103 4.09 -7.43 -5.91
N ASP A 104 3.08 -6.55 -5.79
CA ASP A 104 2.66 -5.68 -6.91
C ASP A 104 3.82 -4.80 -7.41
N LEU A 105 4.63 -4.24 -6.50
CA LEU A 105 5.80 -3.44 -6.87
C LEU A 105 6.83 -4.27 -7.64
N ALA A 106 7.08 -5.51 -7.20
CA ALA A 106 8.00 -6.42 -7.88
C ALA A 106 7.48 -6.82 -9.26
N ASP A 107 6.18 -7.11 -9.38
CA ASP A 107 5.53 -7.45 -10.64
C ASP A 107 5.56 -6.27 -11.62
N ALA A 108 5.28 -5.05 -11.15
CA ALA A 108 5.37 -3.84 -11.96
C ALA A 108 6.80 -3.61 -12.46
N GLN A 109 7.81 -3.81 -11.60
CA GLN A 109 9.23 -3.71 -11.98
C GLN A 109 9.63 -4.76 -13.02
N LYS A 110 9.13 -5.98 -12.88
CA LYS A 110 9.36 -7.07 -13.84
C LYS A 110 8.71 -6.76 -15.19
N ALA A 111 7.46 -6.32 -15.20
CA ALA A 111 6.75 -5.93 -16.42
C ALA A 111 7.43 -4.76 -17.14
N GLU A 112 7.93 -3.77 -16.39
CA GLU A 112 8.73 -2.67 -16.92
C GLU A 112 10.02 -3.17 -17.59
N ALA A 113 10.74 -4.09 -16.93
CA ALA A 113 11.98 -4.65 -17.46
C ALA A 113 11.75 -5.48 -18.72
N GLU A 114 10.69 -6.30 -18.74
CA GLU A 114 10.27 -7.06 -19.92
C GLU A 114 9.92 -6.13 -21.08
N ARG A 115 9.12 -5.07 -20.84
CA ARG A 115 8.79 -4.09 -21.87
C ARG A 115 10.03 -3.42 -22.47
N LYS A 116 11.01 -3.05 -21.64
CA LYS A 116 12.28 -2.46 -22.10
C LYS A 116 13.09 -3.44 -22.95
N ALA A 117 13.11 -4.72 -22.58
CA ALA A 117 13.80 -5.75 -23.34
C ALA A 117 13.14 -5.97 -24.71
N ASP A 118 11.81 -6.06 -24.75
CA ASP A 118 11.05 -6.20 -25.99
C ASP A 118 11.25 -5.00 -26.92
N GLN A 119 11.24 -3.78 -26.36
CA GLN A 119 11.54 -2.57 -27.12
C GLN A 119 12.95 -2.66 -27.72
N ALA A 120 13.96 -2.98 -26.92
CA ALA A 120 15.35 -3.08 -27.39
C ALA A 120 15.50 -4.12 -28.52
N ALA A 121 14.77 -5.25 -28.45
CA ALA A 121 14.79 -6.27 -29.48
C ALA A 121 14.12 -5.85 -30.80
N LEU A 122 13.14 -4.93 -30.76
CA LEU A 122 12.46 -4.42 -31.96
C LEU A 122 13.25 -3.33 -32.70
N VAL A 123 14.19 -2.66 -32.02
CA VAL A 123 15.04 -1.61 -32.62
C VAL A 123 16.42 -2.12 -33.06
N ALA A 124 16.76 -3.38 -32.74
CA ALA A 124 17.99 -4.05 -33.14
C ALA A 124 17.84 -4.74 -34.51
#